data_AF-A0A2K1R9Q9-F1
#
_entry.id   AF-A0A2K1R9Q9-F1
#
_cell.length_a   1.000
_cell.length_b   1.000
_cell.length_c   1.000
_cell.angle_alpha   90.00
_cell.angle_beta   90.00
_cell.angle_gamma   90.00
#
_symmetry.space_group_name_H-M   'P 1'
#
loop_
_entity.id
_entity.type
_entity.pdbx_description
1 polymer ?
#
loop_
_entity_poly.entity_id
_entity_poly.type
_entity_poly.pdbx_seq_one_letter_code
_entity_poly.pdbx_strand_id
1 'polypeptide(L)'
;MIKLSSIIPSQGLQFILMKKNPELSQHLEQCHAKVTKCCAIKISNSIYNNNTLSEYCCQKHITIGKACHDDFKKLFMSKLSNEKVTFVVGMGDQIWNHCVAIVDLAPIASTLSILP
;
A
#
# COMPACT_ATOMS: atom_id res chain seq x y z
N MET A 1 -6.96 -18.65 -8.01
CA MET A 1 -7.01 -17.19 -8.13
C MET A 1 -7.55 -16.61 -6.82
N ILE A 2 -6.72 -15.93 -6.01
CA ILE A 2 -7.19 -15.31 -4.75
C ILE A 2 -7.92 -14.02 -5.13
N LYS A 3 -9.23 -13.96 -4.92
CA LYS A 3 -10.07 -12.80 -5.24
C LYS A 3 -9.72 -11.66 -4.26
N LEU A 4 -9.16 -10.57 -4.78
CA LEU A 4 -8.69 -9.41 -4.02
C LEU A 4 -9.80 -8.61 -3.31
N SER A 5 -11.07 -8.95 -3.52
CA SER A 5 -12.20 -8.53 -2.67
C SER A 5 -12.03 -8.95 -1.20
N SER A 6 -11.03 -9.80 -0.91
CA SER A 6 -10.63 -10.25 0.42
C SER A 6 -9.52 -9.40 1.07
N ILE A 7 -8.99 -8.38 0.36
CA ILE A 7 -7.93 -7.46 0.84
C ILE A 7 -8.49 -6.12 1.34
N ILE A 8 -9.75 -5.78 0.99
CA ILE A 8 -10.56 -5.04 1.96
C ILE A 8 -10.52 -5.93 3.20
N PRO A 9 -10.16 -5.47 4.41
CA PRO A 9 -10.42 -6.31 5.56
C PRO A 9 -11.90 -6.63 5.45
N SER A 10 -12.22 -7.89 5.12
CA SER A 10 -13.56 -8.39 5.37
C SER A 10 -13.80 -7.97 6.82
N GLN A 11 -14.98 -7.45 7.15
CA GLN A 11 -15.23 -6.99 8.51
C GLN A 11 -14.72 -8.01 9.55
N GLY A 12 -14.75 -9.32 9.22
CA GLY A 12 -14.06 -10.40 9.93
C GLY A 12 -12.53 -10.30 10.16
N LEU A 13 -11.70 -9.90 9.20
CA LEU A 13 -10.24 -9.75 9.41
C LEU A 13 -9.94 -8.59 10.37
N GLN A 14 -10.68 -7.49 10.24
CA GLN A 14 -10.62 -6.36 11.17
C GLN A 14 -11.01 -6.83 12.58
N PHE A 15 -12.13 -7.56 12.74
CA PHE A 15 -12.56 -8.10 14.02
C PHE A 15 -11.55 -9.09 14.67
N ILE A 16 -10.89 -9.94 13.89
CA ILE A 16 -9.87 -10.87 14.41
C ILE A 16 -8.62 -10.11 14.88
N LEU A 17 -8.18 -9.12 14.10
CA LEU A 17 -7.02 -8.31 14.46
C LEU A 17 -7.32 -7.45 15.70
N MET A 18 -8.50 -6.82 15.76
CA MET A 18 -8.98 -6.09 16.94
C MET A 18 -8.98 -6.96 18.20
N LYS A 19 -9.43 -8.22 18.11
CA LYS A 19 -9.44 -9.14 19.28
C LYS A 19 -8.02 -9.58 19.70
N LYS A 20 -7.09 -9.74 18.75
CA LYS A 20 -5.75 -10.26 19.04
C LYS A 20 -4.76 -9.17 19.45
N ASN A 21 -4.85 -7.99 18.85
CA ASN A 21 -4.00 -6.84 19.13
C ASN A 21 -4.77 -5.54 18.79
N PRO A 22 -5.51 -4.97 19.76
CA PRO A 22 -6.35 -3.79 19.52
C PRO A 22 -5.54 -2.55 19.16
N GLU A 23 -4.35 -2.37 19.75
CA GLU A 23 -3.47 -1.23 19.45
C GLU A 23 -2.96 -1.28 18.01
N LEU A 24 -2.50 -2.45 17.55
CA LEU A 24 -2.08 -2.64 16.17
C LEU A 24 -3.25 -2.44 15.19
N SER A 25 -4.45 -2.91 15.57
CA SER A 25 -5.64 -2.69 14.74
C SER A 25 -5.97 -1.22 14.58
N GLN A 26 -5.99 -0.47 15.69
CA GLN A 26 -6.25 0.97 15.68
C GLN A 26 -5.18 1.74 14.88
N HIS A 27 -3.91 1.38 15.06
CA HIS A 27 -2.81 1.96 14.30
C HIS A 27 -2.99 1.76 12.78
N LEU A 28 -3.29 0.53 12.36
CA LEU A 28 -3.47 0.22 10.94
C LEU A 28 -4.74 0.86 10.36
N GLU A 29 -5.78 1.07 11.15
CA GLU A 29 -6.94 1.86 10.74
C GLU A 29 -6.59 3.31 10.49
N GLN A 30 -5.80 3.93 11.36
CA GLN A 30 -5.30 5.29 11.16
C GLN A 30 -4.40 5.39 9.93
N CYS A 31 -3.59 4.37 9.67
CA CYS A 31 -2.80 4.27 8.44
C CYS A 31 -3.70 4.19 7.20
N HIS A 32 -4.71 3.32 7.22
CA HIS A 32 -5.61 3.11 6.08
C HIS A 32 -6.51 4.32 5.80
N ALA A 33 -6.92 5.07 6.83
CA ALA A 33 -7.79 6.25 6.67
C ALA A 33 -7.18 7.34 5.76
N LYS A 34 -5.85 7.34 5.60
CA LYS A 34 -5.12 8.30 4.76
C LYS A 34 -5.07 7.91 3.27
N VAL A 35 -5.38 6.65 2.93
CA VAL A 35 -5.44 6.17 1.54
C VAL A 35 -6.89 5.97 1.12
N THR A 36 -7.22 6.30 -0.14
CA THR A 36 -8.56 6.03 -0.65
C THR A 36 -8.74 4.53 -0.93
N LYS A 37 -9.96 4.02 -0.78
CA LYS A 37 -10.31 2.64 -1.12
C LYS A 37 -9.87 2.25 -2.54
N CYS A 38 -10.06 3.15 -3.51
CA CYS A 38 -9.64 2.95 -4.89
C CYS A 38 -8.12 2.74 -5.01
N CYS A 39 -7.32 3.61 -4.37
CA CYS A 39 -5.87 3.49 -4.40
C CYS A 39 -5.38 2.26 -3.65
N ALA A 40 -5.96 1.92 -2.50
CA ALA A 40 -5.63 0.71 -1.76
C ALA A 40 -5.80 -0.56 -2.62
N ILE A 41 -6.89 -0.63 -3.40
CA ILE A 41 -7.15 -1.74 -4.34
C ILE A 41 -6.09 -1.76 -5.45
N LYS A 42 -5.77 -0.60 -6.06
CA LYS A 42 -4.77 -0.52 -7.13
C LYS A 42 -3.36 -0.92 -6.66
N ILE A 43 -2.94 -0.42 -5.50
CA ILE A 43 -1.66 -0.76 -4.86
C ILE A 43 -1.59 -2.26 -4.59
N SER A 44 -2.65 -2.83 -4.01
CA SER A 44 -2.67 -4.28 -3.71
C SER A 44 -2.63 -5.14 -4.97
N ASN A 45 -3.30 -4.72 -6.05
CA ASN A 45 -3.26 -5.40 -7.35
C ASN A 45 -1.90 -5.30 -8.04
N SER A 46 -1.19 -4.18 -7.86
CA SER A 46 0.13 -3.92 -8.46
C SER A 46 1.16 -4.99 -8.07
N ILE A 47 1.04 -5.55 -6.85
CA ILE A 47 1.89 -6.66 -6.36
C ILE A 47 1.90 -7.85 -7.31
N TYR A 48 0.78 -8.16 -7.97
CA TYR A 48 0.64 -9.36 -8.81
C TYR A 48 0.67 -9.06 -10.31
N ASN A 49 0.27 -7.86 -10.70
CA ASN A 49 0.03 -7.53 -12.10
C ASN A 49 1.09 -6.59 -12.69
N ASN A 50 2.04 -6.11 -11.88
CA ASN A 50 3.06 -5.14 -12.28
C ASN A 50 2.50 -3.88 -12.95
N ASN A 51 1.26 -3.50 -12.61
CA ASN A 51 0.60 -2.33 -13.17
C ASN A 51 1.20 -1.05 -12.58
N THR A 52 1.44 -0.06 -13.43
CA THR A 52 1.90 1.28 -13.04
C THR A 52 0.84 1.98 -12.20
N LEU A 53 1.26 2.56 -11.07
CA LEU A 53 0.38 3.35 -10.21
C LEU A 53 0.29 4.78 -10.74
N SER A 54 -0.91 5.37 -10.66
CA SER A 54 -1.09 6.78 -11.02
C SER A 54 -0.42 7.67 -9.97
N GLU A 55 0.04 8.86 -10.39
CA GLU A 55 0.62 9.87 -9.49
C GLU A 55 -0.26 10.13 -8.27
N TYR A 56 -1.56 10.31 -8.47
CA TYR A 56 -2.53 10.47 -7.38
C TYR A 56 -2.48 9.33 -6.35
N CYS A 57 -2.40 8.07 -6.80
CA CYS A 57 -2.35 6.95 -5.87
C CYS A 57 -0.98 6.81 -5.20
N CYS A 58 0.10 7.21 -5.88
CA CYS A 58 1.41 7.32 -5.26
C CYS A 58 1.45 8.42 -4.19
N GLN A 59 0.92 9.61 -4.45
CA GLN A 59 0.80 10.67 -3.45
C GLN A 59 0.02 10.20 -2.22
N LYS A 60 -1.15 9.56 -2.41
CA LYS A 60 -1.93 8.98 -1.31
C LYS A 60 -1.18 7.87 -0.57
N HIS A 61 -0.42 7.03 -1.28
CA HIS A 61 0.38 5.98 -0.65
C HIS A 61 1.52 6.58 0.20
N ILE A 62 2.30 7.52 -0.33
CA ILE A 62 3.39 8.16 0.42
C ILE A 62 2.87 8.92 1.63
N THR A 63 1.69 9.54 1.54
CA THR A 63 1.05 10.28 2.64
C THR A 63 0.78 9.41 3.88
N ILE A 64 0.58 8.09 3.73
CA ILE A 64 0.38 7.21 4.89
C ILE A 64 1.67 7.07 5.72
N GLY A 65 2.83 7.29 5.11
CA GLY A 65 4.16 7.18 5.71
C GLY A 65 4.76 5.78 5.65
N LYS A 66 6.11 5.71 5.67
CA LYS A 66 6.84 4.44 5.52
C LYS A 66 6.54 3.45 6.63
N ALA A 67 6.38 3.92 7.87
CA ALA A 67 6.04 3.06 9.01
C ALA A 67 4.73 2.28 8.77
N CYS A 68 3.67 2.99 8.35
CA CYS A 68 2.40 2.38 8.00
C CYS A 68 2.54 1.37 6.84
N HIS A 69 3.33 1.67 5.81
CA HIS A 69 3.62 0.74 4.72
C HIS A 69 4.30 -0.54 5.23
N ASP A 70 5.36 -0.39 6.04
CA ASP A 70 6.11 -1.51 6.61
C ASP A 70 5.24 -2.39 7.52
N ASP A 71 4.33 -1.78 8.30
CA ASP A 71 3.43 -2.52 9.20
C ASP A 71 2.32 -3.25 8.43
N PHE A 72 1.79 -2.67 7.36
CA PHE A 72 0.92 -3.41 6.44
C PHE A 72 1.65 -4.60 5.82
N LYS A 73 2.90 -4.43 5.36
CA LYS A 73 3.72 -5.54 4.85
C LYS A 73 3.85 -6.66 5.88
N LYS A 74 4.23 -6.35 7.12
CA LYS A 74 4.33 -7.34 8.20
C LYS A 74 3.01 -8.09 8.43
N LEU A 75 1.88 -7.37 8.44
CA LEU A 75 0.56 -8.00 8.57
C LEU A 75 0.29 -8.96 7.40
N PHE A 76 0.53 -8.54 6.16
CA PHE A 76 0.35 -9.41 4.98
C PHE A 76 1.27 -10.63 5.03
N MET A 77 2.55 -10.45 5.38
CA MET A 77 3.51 -11.56 5.53
C MET A 77 3.02 -12.61 6.53
N SER A 78 2.42 -12.19 7.65
CA SER A 78 1.87 -13.12 8.66
C SER A 78 0.73 -14.01 8.15
N LYS A 79 0.19 -13.73 6.96
CA LYS A 79 -0.93 -14.45 6.34
C LYS A 79 -0.52 -15.24 5.09
N LEU A 80 0.73 -15.14 4.66
CA LEU A 80 1.24 -15.80 3.46
C LEU A 80 1.98 -17.09 3.81
N SER A 81 2.00 -18.04 2.87
CA SER A 81 2.97 -19.15 2.93
C SER A 81 4.38 -18.62 2.76
N ASN A 82 5.36 -19.25 3.42
CA ASN A 82 6.76 -18.82 3.41
C ASN A 82 7.31 -18.61 1.98
N GLU A 83 6.88 -19.43 1.02
CA GLU A 83 7.27 -19.34 -0.40
C GLU A 83 6.83 -18.01 -1.07
N LYS A 84 5.76 -17.37 -0.59
CA LYS A 84 5.20 -16.13 -1.15
C LYS A 84 5.68 -14.88 -0.43
N VAL A 85 6.22 -15.02 0.78
CA VAL A 85 6.64 -13.90 1.63
C VAL A 85 7.68 -13.05 0.91
N THR A 86 8.77 -13.66 0.41
CA THR A 86 9.84 -12.93 -0.26
C THR A 86 9.35 -12.15 -1.48
N PHE A 87 8.47 -12.77 -2.29
CA PHE A 87 7.88 -12.12 -3.47
C PHE A 87 7.05 -10.90 -3.07
N VAL A 88 6.11 -11.05 -2.13
CA VAL A 88 5.21 -9.95 -1.74
C VAL A 88 5.98 -8.82 -1.04
N VAL A 89 7.00 -9.14 -0.24
CA VAL A 89 7.86 -8.13 0.39
C VAL A 89 8.61 -7.33 -0.67
N GLY A 90 9.28 -8.01 -1.61
CA GLY A 90 10.03 -7.35 -2.67
C GLY A 90 9.15 -6.50 -3.59
N MET A 91 7.93 -6.95 -3.88
CA MET A 91 6.97 -6.14 -4.64
C MET A 91 6.48 -4.94 -3.85
N GLY A 92 6.25 -5.08 -2.54
CA GLY A 92 5.90 -3.98 -1.65
C GLY A 92 6.98 -2.88 -1.66
N ASP A 93 8.25 -3.26 -1.54
CA ASP A 93 9.38 -2.33 -1.59
C ASP A 93 9.53 -1.64 -2.94
N GLN A 94 9.34 -2.38 -4.04
CA GLN A 94 9.36 -1.81 -5.39
C GLN A 94 8.25 -0.77 -5.57
N ILE A 95 7.03 -1.06 -5.11
CA ILE A 95 5.90 -0.13 -5.17
C ILE A 95 6.20 1.14 -4.36
N TRP A 96 6.74 0.99 -3.16
CA TRP A 96 7.11 2.14 -2.32
C TRP A 96 8.13 3.03 -3.04
N ASN A 97 9.23 2.46 -3.51
CA ASN A 97 10.31 3.20 -4.18
C ASN A 97 9.83 3.85 -5.48
N HIS A 98 9.00 3.17 -6.26
CA HIS A 98 8.38 3.74 -7.46
C HIS A 98 7.54 4.98 -7.13
N CYS A 99 6.73 4.92 -6.07
CA CYS A 99 5.92 6.05 -5.66
C CYS A 99 6.72 7.20 -5.04
N VAL A 100 7.81 6.92 -4.32
CA VAL A 100 8.77 7.96 -3.88
C VAL A 100 9.32 8.69 -5.10
N ALA A 101 9.82 7.95 -6.11
CA ALA A 101 10.34 8.55 -7.32
C ALA A 101 9.31 9.41 -8.06
N ILE A 102 8.06 8.95 -8.22
CA ILE A 102 7.01 9.75 -8.85
C ILE A 102 6.74 11.05 -8.09
N VAL A 103 6.65 11.00 -6.76
CA VAL A 103 6.36 12.17 -5.93
C VAL A 103 7.54 13.15 -5.91
N ASP A 104 8.77 12.65 -5.89
CA ASP A 104 9.99 13.48 -5.93
C ASP A 104 10.21 14.14 -7.31
N LEU A 105 9.70 13.54 -8.39
CA LEU A 105 9.76 14.09 -9.74
C LEU A 105 8.64 15.10 -10.05
N ALA A 106 7.54 15.10 -9.28
CA ALA A 106 6.40 15.99 -9.49
C ALA A 106 6.76 17.49 -9.50
N PRO A 107 7.65 18.01 -8.63
CA PRO A 107 8.11 19.40 -8.68
C PRO A 107 8.85 19.75 -9.98
N ILE A 108 9.47 18.77 -10.64
CA ILE A 108 10.31 18.96 -11.83
C ILE A 108 9.46 18.99 -13.11
N ALA A 109 8.38 18.21 -13.16
CA ALA A 109 7.44 18.20 -14.29
C ALA A 109 6.62 19.52 -14.38
N SER A 110 6.29 20.12 -13.24
CA SER A 110 5.58 21.41 -13.20
C SER A 110 6.44 22.59 -13.63
N THR A 111 7.77 22.50 -13.52
CA THR A 111 8.71 23.57 -13.94
C THR A 111 9.08 23.47 -15.42
N LEU A 112 9.11 22.27 -16.01
CA LEU A 112 9.37 22.10 -17.45
C LEU A 112 8.24 22.63 -18.34
N SER A 113 7.00 22.61 -17.86
CA SER A 113 5.82 23.11 -18.60
C SER A 113 5.74 24.64 -18.69
N ILE A 114 6.70 25.37 -18.09
CA ILE A 114 6.70 26.85 -18.00
C ILE A 114 7.79 27.47 -18.88
N LEU A 115 8.63 26.69 -19.58
CA LEU A 115 9.65 27.26 -20.48
C LEU A 115 9.01 27.63 -21.85
N PRO A 116 8.96 28.92 -22.23
CA PRO A 116 8.44 29.36 -23.53
C PRO A 116 9.35 28.96 -24.70
#